data_AF-L7VYK5-F1
#
_entry.id   AF-L7VYK5-F1
#
_cell.length_a   1.000
_cell.length_b   1.000
_cell.length_c   1.000
_cell.angle_alpha   90.00
_cell.angle_beta   90.00
_cell.angle_gamma   90.00
#
_symmetry.space_group_name_H-M   'P 1'
#
loop_
_entity.id
_entity.type
_entity.pdbx_description
1 polymer ?
#
loop_
_entity_poly.entity_id
_entity_poly.type
_entity_poly.pdbx_seq_one_letter_code
_entity_poly.pdbx_strand_id
1 'polypeptide(L)'
;MGLKVLGQQAPTADTDTTLYTVPADTATVTSTLTVANRGTNASLFRVAVRPAGAALASQHYIYYGVSVPAGDAFAATLGITLAATDVVTVRASTNDLSFGLFGEEVDL
;
A
#
# COMPACT_ATOMS: atom_id res chain seq x y z
N MET A 1 15.15 14.58 -3.25
CA MET A 1 14.70 13.66 -4.34
C MET A 1 15.49 12.36 -4.30
N GLY A 2 14.84 11.23 -4.02
CA GLY A 2 15.50 9.93 -4.00
C GLY A 2 14.55 8.75 -4.23
N LEU A 3 14.99 7.82 -5.07
CA LEU A 3 14.35 6.52 -5.26
C LEU A 3 14.39 5.73 -3.94
N LYS A 4 13.26 5.15 -3.54
CA LYS A 4 13.09 4.61 -2.20
C LYS A 4 12.17 3.39 -2.18
N VAL A 5 12.50 2.47 -1.27
CA VAL A 5 11.52 1.51 -0.73
C VAL A 5 10.67 2.29 0.27
N LEU A 6 9.49 2.72 -0.14
CA LEU A 6 8.61 3.60 0.64
C LEU A 6 8.06 2.85 1.85
N GLY A 7 7.71 1.58 1.68
CA GLY A 7 7.24 0.75 2.79
C GLY A 7 7.19 -0.73 2.44
N GLN A 8 7.37 -1.56 3.46
CA GLN A 8 7.11 -3.01 3.39
C GLN A 8 6.39 -3.44 4.66
N GLN A 9 5.28 -4.17 4.51
CA GLN A 9 4.45 -4.61 5.63
C GLN A 9 3.88 -6.01 5.38
N ALA A 10 3.73 -6.79 6.45
CA ALA A 10 2.92 -8.01 6.47
C ALA A 10 1.81 -7.82 7.51
N PRO A 11 0.65 -7.25 7.12
CA PRO A 11 -0.43 -6.92 8.04
C PRO A 11 -0.99 -8.15 8.76
N THR A 12 -1.50 -7.94 9.98
CA THR A 12 -2.40 -8.91 10.60
C THR A 12 -3.70 -9.00 9.79
N ALA A 13 -4.27 -10.21 9.70
CA ALA A 13 -5.54 -10.43 9.03
C ALA A 13 -6.59 -9.44 9.53
N ASP A 14 -7.37 -8.95 8.58
CA ASP A 14 -8.54 -8.11 8.83
C ASP A 14 -8.27 -6.81 9.61
N THR A 15 -7.01 -6.36 9.59
CA THR A 15 -6.57 -5.11 10.23
C THR A 15 -6.07 -4.13 9.18
N ASP A 16 -6.55 -2.88 9.27
CA ASP A 16 -6.04 -1.80 8.42
C ASP A 16 -4.68 -1.34 8.97
N THR A 17 -3.63 -1.49 8.16
CA THR A 17 -2.25 -1.17 8.54
C THR A 17 -1.71 -0.06 7.65
N THR A 18 -0.99 0.89 8.25
CA THR A 18 -0.28 1.93 7.50
C THR A 18 0.94 1.32 6.82
N LEU A 19 0.96 1.32 5.48
CA LEU A 19 2.11 0.90 4.69
C LEU A 19 3.13 2.02 4.56
N TYR A 20 2.66 3.24 4.35
CA TYR A 20 3.50 4.41 4.15
C TYR A 20 2.75 5.69 4.52
N THR A 21 3.45 6.65 5.13
CA THR A 21 2.98 8.02 5.34
C THR A 21 4.00 8.95 4.73
N VAL A 22 3.57 9.87 3.88
CA VAL A 22 4.46 10.88 3.30
C VAL A 22 5.00 11.79 4.41
N PRO A 23 6.31 11.93 4.59
CA PRO A 23 6.90 12.84 5.57
C PRO A 23 6.44 14.30 5.39
N ALA A 24 6.55 15.08 6.45
CA ALA A 24 6.37 16.53 6.34
C ALA A 24 7.36 17.13 5.33
N ASP A 25 6.94 18.22 4.68
CA ASP A 25 7.76 18.97 3.71
C ASP A 25 8.27 18.12 2.53
N THR A 26 7.56 17.04 2.20
CA THR A 26 7.86 16.19 1.04
C THR A 26 6.60 15.87 0.23
N ALA A 27 6.81 15.44 -1.01
CA ALA A 27 5.81 14.80 -1.87
C ALA A 27 6.36 13.47 -2.38
N THR A 28 5.47 12.53 -2.73
CA THR A 28 5.87 11.19 -3.18
C THR A 28 5.19 10.83 -4.48
N VAL A 29 5.93 10.18 -5.39
CA VAL A 29 5.34 9.48 -6.53
C VAL A 29 5.59 7.98 -6.37
N THR A 30 4.50 7.21 -6.35
CA THR A 30 4.59 5.75 -6.27
C THR A 30 4.83 5.17 -7.66
N SER A 31 5.80 4.27 -7.77
CA SER A 31 6.10 3.54 -8.99
C SER A 31 5.32 2.23 -9.01
N THR A 32 5.66 1.33 -8.08
CA THR A 32 5.11 -0.03 -8.06
C THR A 32 4.62 -0.39 -6.65
N LEU A 33 3.43 -0.95 -6.60
CA LEU A 33 2.92 -1.71 -5.46
C LEU A 33 3.04 -3.20 -5.77
N THR A 34 3.62 -3.98 -4.86
CA THR A 34 3.61 -5.44 -4.92
C THR A 34 2.87 -6.03 -3.73
N VAL A 35 2.14 -7.12 -3.97
CA VAL A 35 1.44 -7.90 -2.94
C VAL A 35 1.75 -9.37 -3.21
N ALA A 36 2.51 -10.01 -2.33
CA ALA A 36 2.88 -11.41 -2.45
C ALA A 36 2.09 -12.26 -1.45
N ASN A 37 1.50 -13.36 -1.91
CA ASN A 37 0.86 -14.35 -1.06
C ASN A 37 1.86 -15.46 -0.70
N ARG A 38 2.33 -15.45 0.55
CA ARG A 38 3.28 -16.44 1.08
C ARG A 38 2.59 -17.69 1.64
N GLY A 39 1.25 -17.71 1.61
CA GLY A 39 0.43 -18.77 2.17
C GLY A 39 0.09 -19.85 1.14
N THR A 40 -0.65 -20.85 1.61
CA THR A 40 -1.08 -22.00 0.81
C THR A 40 -2.52 -21.88 0.29
N ASN A 41 -3.23 -20.81 0.64
CA ASN A 41 -4.60 -20.52 0.20
C ASN A 41 -4.68 -19.15 -0.50
N ALA A 42 -5.66 -18.98 -1.38
CA ALA A 42 -5.97 -17.67 -1.96
C ALA A 42 -6.37 -16.68 -0.86
N SER A 43 -5.89 -15.45 -0.97
CA SER A 43 -6.14 -14.38 0.01
C SER A 43 -6.58 -13.11 -0.70
N LEU A 44 -7.35 -12.27 -0.03
CA LEU A 44 -7.83 -11.00 -0.55
C LEU A 44 -7.05 -9.84 0.05
N PHE A 45 -6.87 -8.78 -0.72
CA PHE A 45 -6.32 -7.52 -0.21
C PHE A 45 -7.15 -6.30 -0.57
N ARG A 46 -6.88 -5.22 0.17
CA ARG A 46 -7.38 -3.87 -0.10
C ARG A 46 -6.24 -2.88 0.05
N VAL A 47 -6.29 -1.82 -0.75
CA VAL A 47 -5.37 -0.68 -0.66
C VAL A 47 -6.16 0.60 -0.76
N ALA A 48 -5.84 1.55 0.11
CA ALA A 48 -6.43 2.87 0.14
C ALA A 48 -5.37 3.95 0.26
N VAL A 49 -5.66 5.13 -0.29
CA VAL A 49 -4.90 6.36 -0.07
C VAL A 49 -5.79 7.30 0.74
N ARG A 50 -5.30 7.75 1.91
CA ARG A 50 -6.01 8.65 2.81
C ARG A 50 -5.35 10.02 2.77
N PRO A 51 -5.93 10.99 2.03
CA PRO A 51 -5.36 12.32 1.93
C PRO A 51 -5.29 13.02 3.28
N ALA A 52 -4.19 13.71 3.56
CA ALA A 52 -3.96 14.47 4.79
C ALA A 52 -4.28 13.70 6.09
N GLY A 53 -4.00 12.39 6.13
CA GLY A 53 -4.27 11.54 7.29
C GLY A 53 -5.75 11.31 7.60
N ALA A 54 -6.66 11.51 6.64
CA ALA A 54 -8.10 11.32 6.83
C ALA A 54 -8.46 9.94 7.42
N ALA A 55 -9.60 9.87 8.12
CA ALA A 55 -10.18 8.60 8.54
C ALA A 55 -10.56 7.77 7.30
N LEU A 56 -10.36 6.45 7.35
CA LEU A 56 -10.62 5.58 6.21
C LEU A 56 -12.11 5.60 5.83
N ALA A 57 -12.42 5.83 4.56
CA ALA A 57 -13.76 5.90 4.00
C ALA A 57 -13.77 5.27 2.61
N SER A 58 -14.97 4.93 2.09
CA SER A 58 -15.10 4.18 0.82
C SER A 58 -14.42 4.85 -0.38
N GLN A 59 -14.38 6.19 -0.41
CA GLN A 59 -13.73 6.96 -1.48
C GLN A 59 -12.20 6.80 -1.54
N HIS A 60 -11.57 6.29 -0.50
CA HIS A 60 -10.11 6.18 -0.41
C HIS A 60 -9.56 4.93 -1.09
N TYR A 61 -10.39 3.92 -1.35
CA TYR A 61 -9.92 2.65 -1.88
C TYR A 61 -9.56 2.74 -3.36
N ILE A 62 -8.35 2.28 -3.69
CA ILE A 62 -7.88 2.08 -5.07
C ILE A 62 -7.87 0.60 -5.46
N TYR A 63 -7.82 -0.29 -4.48
CA TYR A 63 -8.06 -1.72 -4.63
C TYR A 63 -8.95 -2.22 -3.52
N TYR A 64 -9.96 -3.02 -3.87
CA TYR A 64 -10.92 -3.53 -2.89
C TYR A 64 -11.31 -4.99 -3.18
N GLY A 65 -10.83 -5.92 -2.35
CA GLY A 65 -11.21 -7.32 -2.43
C GLY A 65 -10.55 -8.05 -3.61
N VAL A 66 -9.34 -7.64 -3.99
CA VAL A 66 -8.58 -8.30 -5.06
C VAL A 66 -8.01 -9.60 -4.52
N SER A 67 -8.22 -10.69 -5.25
CA SER A 67 -7.72 -12.03 -4.89
C SER A 67 -6.29 -12.22 -5.40
N VAL A 68 -5.43 -12.80 -4.55
CA VAL A 68 -4.09 -13.27 -4.91
C VAL A 68 -4.03 -14.77 -4.62
N PRO A 69 -3.85 -15.63 -5.65
CA PRO A 69 -3.72 -17.07 -5.47
C PRO A 69 -2.59 -17.46 -4.51
N ALA A 70 -2.63 -18.70 -4.01
CA ALA A 70 -1.58 -19.23 -3.14
C ALA A 70 -0.21 -19.24 -3.86
N GLY A 71 0.82 -18.74 -3.19
CA GLY A 71 2.19 -18.68 -3.74
C GLY A 71 2.39 -17.68 -4.89
N ASP A 72 1.37 -16.87 -5.23
CA ASP A 72 1.44 -15.91 -6.34
C ASP A 72 1.68 -14.48 -5.85
N ALA A 73 1.91 -13.56 -6.78
CA ALA A 73 2.08 -12.14 -6.50
C ALA A 73 1.29 -11.25 -7.48
N PHE A 74 0.73 -10.18 -6.93
CA PHE A 74 0.16 -9.09 -7.68
C PHE A 74 1.16 -7.92 -7.72
N ALA A 75 1.33 -7.30 -8.90
CA ALA A 75 2.12 -6.09 -9.05
C ALA A 75 1.34 -5.06 -9.87
N ALA A 76 1.30 -3.82 -9.39
CA ALA A 76 0.65 -2.70 -10.06
C ALA A 76 1.59 -1.51 -10.19
N THR A 77 1.72 -0.99 -11.41
CA THR A 77 2.42 0.27 -11.68
C THR A 77 1.41 1.40 -11.61
N LEU A 78 1.42 2.14 -10.50
CA LEU A 78 0.32 3.04 -10.14
C LEU A 78 0.56 4.49 -10.58
N GLY A 79 1.78 5.02 -10.43
CA GLY A 79 2.07 6.42 -10.74
C GLY A 79 1.32 7.41 -9.85
N ILE A 80 0.83 7.00 -8.66
CA ILE A 80 0.04 7.88 -7.79
C ILE A 80 0.96 8.91 -7.15
N THR A 81 0.57 10.17 -7.24
CA THR A 81 1.19 11.30 -6.54
C THR A 81 0.52 11.49 -5.19
N LEU A 82 1.33 11.64 -4.14
CA LEU A 82 0.91 11.80 -2.75
C LEU A 82 1.51 13.10 -2.20
N ALA A 83 0.70 13.86 -1.46
CA ALA A 83 1.13 15.05 -0.76
C ALA A 83 1.61 14.73 0.67
N ALA A 84 2.29 15.69 1.31
CA ALA A 84 2.70 15.58 2.71
C ALA A 84 1.56 15.09 3.59
N THR A 85 1.84 14.15 4.50
CA THR A 85 0.88 13.50 5.43
C THR A 85 -0.17 12.58 4.81
N ASP A 86 -0.19 12.38 3.49
CA ASP A 86 -1.01 11.34 2.88
C ASP A 86 -0.57 9.97 3.36
N VAL A 87 -1.54 9.07 3.57
CA VAL A 87 -1.30 7.74 4.13
C VAL A 87 -1.76 6.64 3.17
N VAL A 88 -0.85 5.77 2.77
CA VAL A 88 -1.18 4.52 2.08
C VAL A 88 -1.51 3.45 3.13
N THR A 89 -2.72 2.94 3.08
CA THR A 89 -3.25 1.94 4.01
C THR A 89 -3.51 0.64 3.28
N VAL A 90 -3.11 -0.47 3.87
CA VAL A 90 -3.29 -1.81 3.32
C VAL A 90 -4.02 -2.71 4.31
N ARG A 91 -4.77 -3.66 3.78
CA ARG A 91 -5.43 -4.71 4.56
C ARG A 91 -5.33 -6.02 3.81
N ALA A 92 -5.03 -7.09 4.55
CA ALA A 92 -5.06 -8.46 4.07
C ALA A 92 -6.20 -9.24 4.75
N SER A 93 -6.77 -10.22 4.07
CA SER A 93 -7.71 -11.16 4.68
C SER A 93 -7.03 -12.26 5.50
N THR A 94 -5.69 -12.37 5.40
CA THR A 94 -4.86 -13.36 6.10
C THR A 94 -3.54 -12.72 6.52
N ASN A 95 -2.77 -13.38 7.39
CA ASN A 95 -1.43 -12.93 7.80
C ASN A 95 -0.33 -13.25 6.76
N ASP A 96 -0.72 -13.85 5.64
CA ASP A 96 0.19 -14.43 4.67
C ASP A 96 0.54 -13.48 3.52
N LEU A 97 -0.13 -12.32 3.44
CA LEU A 97 0.18 -11.31 2.43
C LEU A 97 1.30 -10.38 2.89
N SER A 98 2.24 -10.12 1.98
CA SER A 98 3.28 -9.11 2.15
C SER A 98 3.13 -8.02 1.10
N PHE A 99 3.14 -6.77 1.52
CA PHE A 99 3.01 -5.58 0.69
C PHE A 99 4.36 -4.88 0.58
N GLY A 100 4.68 -4.39 -0.62
CA GLY A 100 5.83 -3.53 -0.88
C GLY A 100 5.43 -2.33 -1.73
N LEU A 101 5.82 -1.13 -1.32
CA LEU A 101 5.61 0.10 -2.07
C LEU A 101 6.96 0.72 -2.41
N PHE A 102 7.16 1.01 -3.69
CA PHE A 102 8.41 1.57 -4.24
C PHE A 102 8.09 2.84 -5.00
N GLY A 103 8.98 3.83 -4.94
CA GLY A 103 8.76 5.10 -5.61
C GLY A 103 9.86 6.09 -5.36
N GLU A 104 9.52 7.37 -5.46
CA GLU A 104 10.42 8.50 -5.22
C GLU A 104 9.80 9.47 -4.23
N GLU A 105 10.62 9.96 -3.30
CA GLU A 105 10.28 11.03 -2.36
C GLU A 105 11.05 12.31 -2.75
N VAL A 106 10.33 13.42 -2.81
CA VAL A 106 10.78 14.73 -3.29
C VAL A 106 10.61 15.73 -2.16
N ASP A 107 11.64 16.49 -1.85
CA ASP A 107 11.57 17.59 -0.87
C ASP A 107 10.87 18.79 -1.51
N LEU A 108 9.98 19.46 -0.76
CA LEU A 108 9.17 20.60 -1.24
C LEU A 108 9.81 21.96 -0.93
#